data_AF-A0A821K3N3-F1
#
_entry.id   AF-A0A821K3N3-F1
#
_cell.length_a   1.000
_cell.length_b   1.000
_cell.length_c   1.000
_cell.angle_alpha   90.00
_cell.angle_beta   90.00
_cell.angle_gamma   90.00
#
_symmetry.space_group_name_H-M   'P 1'
#
loop_
_entity.id
_entity.type
_entity.pdbx_description
1 polymer ?
#
loop_
_entity_poly.entity_id
_entity_poly.type
_entity_poly.pdbx_seq_one_letter_code
_entity_poly.pdbx_strand_id
1 'polypeptide(L)'
;MGNVVQAGIGQAPARQAALYAGLSQETLCTTLNKVCASGMKAIMMASLSLMCGHQYVMIAGGMERMSNAPYYFPRGDTPYGTLQLEDGI
;
A
#
# COMPACT_ATOMS: atom_id res chain seq x y z
N MET A 1 2.60 -3.54 5.72
CA MET A 1 1.20 -3.79 5.31
C MET A 1 1.14 -4.00 3.81
N GLY A 2 0.42 -5.02 3.35
CA GLY A 2 0.12 -5.22 1.93
C GLY A 2 -0.97 -4.26 1.45
N ASN A 3 -0.77 -3.63 0.29
CA ASN A 3 -1.79 -2.84 -0.40
C ASN A 3 -1.46 -2.77 -1.90
N VAL A 4 -2.43 -3.13 -2.74
CA VAL A 4 -2.24 -3.32 -4.17
C VAL A 4 -2.50 -2.01 -4.92
N VAL A 5 -3.71 -1.47 -4.81
CA VAL A 5 -4.09 -0.24 -5.50
C VAL A 5 -3.80 0.95 -4.60
N GLN A 6 -2.60 1.52 -4.75
CA GLN A 6 -2.09 2.62 -3.94
C GLN A 6 -2.42 4.01 -4.49
N ALA A 7 -3.06 4.09 -5.65
CA ALA A 7 -3.41 5.37 -6.25
C ALA A 7 -4.49 6.09 -5.44
N GLY A 8 -4.34 7.40 -5.26
CA GLY A 8 -5.36 8.25 -4.62
C GLY A 8 -5.49 8.15 -3.09
N ILE A 9 -4.74 7.27 -2.41
CA ILE A 9 -4.82 7.09 -0.95
C ILE A 9 -3.74 7.83 -0.16
N GLY A 10 -2.98 8.71 -0.81
CA GLY A 10 -1.95 9.53 -0.18
C GLY A 10 -0.62 8.83 0.07
N GLN A 11 0.30 9.53 0.75
CA GLN A 11 1.68 9.07 0.94
C GLN A 11 1.77 7.97 2.01
N ALA A 12 2.61 6.96 1.77
CA ALA A 12 2.95 5.89 2.72
C ALA A 12 1.72 5.27 3.44
N PRO A 13 0.84 4.51 2.74
CA PRO A 13 -0.40 3.99 3.31
C PRO A 13 -0.23 3.19 4.61
N ALA A 14 0.80 2.33 4.71
CA ALA A 14 1.09 1.59 5.93
C ALA A 14 1.40 2.51 7.13
N ARG A 15 2.03 3.67 6.88
CA ARG A 15 2.33 4.65 7.91
C ARG A 15 1.09 5.41 8.35
N GLN A 16 0.21 5.79 7.41
CA GLN A 16 -1.08 6.39 7.75
C GLN A 16 -1.89 5.46 8.65
N ALA A 17 -2.00 4.17 8.28
CA ALA A 17 -2.69 3.18 9.09
C ALA A 17 -2.11 3.06 10.51
N ALA A 18 -0.78 3.03 10.66
CA ALA A 18 -0.13 2.96 11.96
C ALA A 18 -0.41 4.19 12.84
N LEU A 19 -0.31 5.40 12.27
CA LEU A 19 -0.56 6.64 12.99
C LEU A 19 -2.05 6.77 13.40
N TYR A 20 -2.98 6.42 12.51
CA TYR A 20 -4.41 6.43 12.82
C TYR A 20 -4.83 5.37 13.83
N ALA A 21 -4.06 4.27 13.94
CA ALA A 21 -4.21 3.29 15.00
C ALA A 21 -3.59 3.72 16.36
N GLY A 22 -2.98 4.91 16.42
CA GLY A 22 -2.38 5.45 17.65
C GLY A 22 -0.99 4.88 17.98
N LEU A 23 -0.29 4.27 17.02
CA LEU A 23 1.07 3.79 17.23
C LEU A 23 2.07 4.96 17.28
N SER A 24 3.19 4.75 17.98
CA SER A 24 4.28 5.74 18.11
C SER A 24 4.79 6.20 16.75
N GLN A 25 5.23 7.46 16.66
CA GLN A 25 5.90 7.98 15.47
C GLN A 25 7.23 7.26 15.17
N GLU A 26 7.82 6.58 16.14
CA GLU A 26 9.03 5.77 15.92
C GLU A 26 8.74 4.44 15.23
N THR A 27 7.45 4.05 15.09
CA THR A 27 7.06 2.77 14.49
C THR A 27 7.42 2.72 13.00
N LEU A 28 8.39 1.87 12.65
CA LEU A 28 8.81 1.65 11.27
C LEU A 28 7.66 1.03 10.45
N CYS A 29 7.40 1.59 9.27
CA CYS A 29 6.28 1.19 8.43
C CYS A 29 6.74 0.98 6.98
N THR A 30 6.24 -0.07 6.34
CA THR A 30 6.49 -0.33 4.91
C THR A 30 5.21 -0.84 4.26
N THR A 31 4.83 -0.21 3.14
CA THR A 31 3.77 -0.71 2.26
C THR A 31 4.39 -1.65 1.23
N LEU A 32 3.79 -2.82 1.05
CA LEU A 32 4.27 -3.84 0.11
C LEU A 32 3.20 -4.12 -0.93
N ASN A 33 3.63 -4.30 -2.19
CA ASN A 33 2.76 -4.73 -3.28
C ASN A 33 3.28 -6.02 -3.90
N LYS A 34 2.50 -7.08 -3.79
CA LYS A 34 2.63 -8.35 -4.48
C LYS A 34 1.25 -8.83 -4.95
N VAL A 35 0.48 -7.94 -5.57
CA VAL A 35 -0.89 -8.21 -6.06
C VAL A 35 -1.71 -8.89 -4.95
N CYS A 36 -2.55 -9.91 -5.25
CA CYS A 36 -3.37 -10.61 -4.27
C CYS A 36 -2.56 -11.19 -3.09
N ALA A 37 -1.27 -11.50 -3.30
CA ALA A 37 -0.39 -12.05 -2.27
C ALA A 37 0.25 -10.98 -1.37
N SER A 38 -0.10 -9.69 -1.50
CA SER A 38 0.52 -8.59 -0.74
C SER A 38 0.43 -8.77 0.76
N GLY A 39 -0.73 -9.19 1.29
CA GLY A 39 -0.93 -9.42 2.71
C GLY A 39 -0.04 -10.55 3.24
N MET A 40 -0.03 -11.70 2.54
CA MET A 40 0.81 -12.84 2.91
C MET A 40 2.30 -12.51 2.80
N LYS A 41 2.71 -11.78 1.74
CA LYS A 41 4.11 -11.35 1.59
C LYS A 41 4.53 -10.42 2.72
N ALA A 42 3.65 -9.56 3.22
CA ALA A 42 3.93 -8.73 4.38
C ALA A 42 4.17 -9.56 5.64
N ILE A 43 3.37 -10.61 5.87
CA ILE A 43 3.58 -11.55 6.97
C ILE A 43 4.92 -12.27 6.82
N MET A 44 5.23 -12.81 5.63
CA MET A 44 6.50 -13.49 5.37
C MET A 44 7.72 -12.59 5.65
N MET A 45 7.68 -11.32 5.24
CA MET A 45 8.77 -10.37 5.48
C MET A 45 8.92 -10.03 6.97
N ALA A 46 7.81 -9.85 7.69
CA ALA A 46 7.85 -9.62 9.13
C ALA A 46 8.40 -10.84 9.88
N SER A 47 7.95 -12.05 9.51
CA SER A 47 8.48 -13.30 10.07
C SER A 47 9.98 -13.44 9.84
N LEU A 48 10.48 -13.12 8.63
CA LEU A 48 11.92 -13.16 8.35
C LEU A 48 12.69 -12.17 9.24
N SER A 49 12.18 -10.95 9.42
CA SER A 49 12.81 -9.95 10.29
C SER A 49 12.85 -10.39 11.77
N LEU A 50 11.79 -11.06 12.24
CA LEU A 50 11.75 -11.66 13.58
C LEU A 50 12.74 -12.85 13.69
N MET A 51 12.80 -13.72 12.69
CA MET A 51 13.74 -14.86 12.65
C MET A 51 15.21 -14.42 12.64
N CYS A 52 15.53 -13.32 11.94
CA CYS A 52 16.87 -12.73 11.93
C CYS A 52 17.20 -11.96 13.22
N GLY A 53 16.26 -11.83 14.16
CA GLY A 53 16.46 -11.06 15.40
C GLY A 53 16.59 -9.55 15.18
N HIS A 54 16.17 -9.02 14.02
CA HIS A 54 16.24 -7.59 13.73
C HIS A 54 15.20 -6.80 14.53
N GLN A 55 14.06 -7.43 14.84
CA GLN A 55 12.95 -6.86 15.60
C GLN A 55 12.39 -7.94 16.54
N TYR A 56 11.74 -7.52 17.62
CA TYR A 56 11.12 -8.43 18.60
C TYR A 56 9.60 -8.55 18.45
N VAL A 57 8.95 -7.48 18.01
CA VAL A 57 7.49 -7.41 17.82
C VAL A 57 7.21 -6.66 16.54
N MET A 58 6.34 -7.20 15.69
CA MET A 58 5.95 -6.58 14.42
C MET A 58 4.46 -6.83 14.14
N ILE A 59 3.82 -5.86 13.49
CA ILE A 59 2.46 -6.00 12.96
C ILE A 59 2.56 -6.20 11.45
N ALA A 60 1.88 -7.22 10.93
CA ALA A 60 1.81 -7.51 9.51
C ALA A 60 0.39 -7.91 9.10
N GLY A 61 0.04 -7.62 7.85
CA GLY A 61 -1.30 -7.84 7.30
C GLY A 61 -1.47 -7.12 5.97
N GLY A 62 -2.72 -6.92 5.55
CA GLY A 62 -3.06 -6.20 4.32
C GLY A 62 -4.33 -5.36 4.47
N MET A 63 -4.49 -4.39 3.59
CA MET A 63 -5.65 -3.50 3.52
C MET A 63 -5.92 -3.15 2.05
N GLU A 64 -7.18 -3.01 1.66
CA GLU A 64 -7.57 -2.68 0.29
C GLU A 64 -8.94 -1.99 0.29
N ARG A 65 -9.15 -1.03 -0.62
CA ARG A 65 -10.46 -0.41 -0.85
C ARG A 65 -10.66 -0.19 -2.35
N MET A 66 -11.00 -1.26 -3.06
CA MET A 66 -11.21 -1.22 -4.52
C MET A 66 -12.33 -0.25 -4.94
N SER A 67 -13.35 -0.05 -4.10
CA SER A 67 -14.43 0.92 -4.38
C SER A 67 -13.94 2.37 -4.52
N ASN A 68 -12.71 2.67 -4.09
CA ASN A 68 -12.10 4.00 -4.19
C ASN A 68 -10.95 4.04 -5.22
N ALA A 69 -10.73 2.99 -6.00
CA ALA A 69 -9.73 3.02 -7.05
C ALA A 69 -10.08 4.13 -8.08
N PRO A 70 -9.16 5.06 -8.38
CA PRO A 70 -9.44 6.13 -9.33
C PRO A 70 -9.23 5.65 -10.77
N TYR A 71 -9.83 6.37 -11.71
CA TYR A 71 -9.43 6.29 -13.12
C TYR A 71 -8.15 7.11 -13.36
N TYR A 72 -7.33 6.69 -14.32
CA TYR A 72 -6.09 7.36 -14.68
C TYR A 72 -6.23 8.20 -15.94
N PHE A 73 -5.58 9.36 -15.90
CA PHE A 73 -5.31 10.21 -17.05
C PHE A 73 -3.80 10.40 -17.16
N PRO A 74 -3.18 10.17 -18.34
CA PRO A 74 -1.74 10.34 -18.50
C PRO A 74 -1.35 11.79 -18.27
N ARG A 75 -0.23 12.01 -17.56
CA ARG A 75 0.31 13.36 -17.40
C ARG A 75 0.79 13.90 -18.76
N GLY A 76 0.33 15.07 -19.14
CA GLY A 76 0.71 15.75 -20.39
C GLY A 76 -0.46 16.57 -20.95
N ASP A 77 -0.31 17.01 -22.19
CA ASP A 77 -1.36 17.73 -22.91
C ASP A 77 -2.49 16.76 -23.33
N THR A 78 -3.73 17.24 -23.25
CA THR A 78 -4.89 16.49 -23.74
C THR A 78 -4.91 16.49 -25.27
N PRO A 79 -4.75 15.33 -25.95
CA PRO A 79 -4.82 15.28 -27.40
C PRO A 79 -6.24 15.62 -27.88
N TYR A 80 -6.35 16.19 -29.08
CA TYR A 80 -7.64 16.40 -29.72
C TYR A 80 -8.26 15.06 -30.14
N GLY A 81 -9.54 14.85 -29.81
CA GLY A 81 -10.28 13.63 -30.17
C GLY A 81 -10.87 12.92 -28.96
N THR A 82 -11.15 11.62 -29.13
CA THR A 82 -11.71 10.79 -28.05
C THR A 82 -10.65 10.51 -27.00
N LEU A 83 -11.01 10.77 -25.74
CA LEU A 83 -10.21 10.41 -24.58
C LEU A 83 -10.86 9.23 -23.87
N GLN A 84 -10.06 8.22 -23.55
CA GLN A 84 -10.43 7.11 -22.68
C GLN A 84 -9.62 7.21 -21.39
N LEU A 85 -10.29 7.22 -20.25
CA LEU A 85 -9.64 7.11 -18.95
C LEU A 85 -9.44 5.62 -18.62
N GLU A 86 -8.24 5.26 -18.16
CA GLU A 86 -7.93 3.87 -17.78
C GLU A 86 -8.50 3.57 -16.39
N ASP A 87 -9.08 2.40 -16.21
CA ASP A 87 -9.54 1.94 -14.89
C ASP A 87 -8.33 1.63 -13.99
N GLY A 88 -8.44 1.94 -12.71
CA GLY A 88 -7.40 1.73 -11.71
C GLY A 88 -7.27 0.29 -11.21
N ILE A 89 -8.13 -0.61 -11.69
CA ILE A 89 -8.26 -2.02 -11.30
C ILE A 89 -7.94 -2.94 -12.48
#